data_AF-A0A7C7ZLM6-F1
#
_entry.id   AF-A0A7C7ZLM6-F1
#
_cell.length_a   1.000
_cell.length_b   1.000
_cell.length_c   1.000
_cell.angle_alpha   90.00
_cell.angle_beta   90.00
_cell.angle_gamma   90.00
#
_symmetry.space_group_name_H-M   'P 1'
#
loop_
_entity.id
_entity.type
_entity.pdbx_description
1 polymer ?
#
loop_
_entity_poly.entity_id
_entity_poly.type
_entity_poly.pdbx_seq_one_letter_code
_entity_poly.pdbx_strand_id
1 'polypeptide(L)'
;MAGQIKNFDQAEIAVDLKWLEREDYHLMCWHDGDYSALLKEIPDPPPVLFIRGDWSLLSSLQIAMVGSRNPSPMALQTTRAFAKSFATFGLTVTSGLPWVLIKRSIKALEANGATIAVAATGLDRVCLMPSIRRWRKR
;
A
#
# COMPACT_ATOMS: atom_id res chain seq x y z
N MET A 1 -17.92 10.99 6.89
CA MET A 1 -17.07 10.60 8.04
C MET A 1 -16.68 11.77 8.95
N ALA A 2 -16.37 12.97 8.44
CA ALA A 2 -15.92 14.10 9.28
C ALA A 2 -16.90 14.56 10.40
N GLY A 3 -18.22 14.43 10.19
CA GLY A 3 -19.23 14.84 11.18
C GLY A 3 -19.35 13.97 12.45
N GLN A 4 -18.55 12.90 12.57
CA GLN A 4 -18.55 12.01 13.74
C GLN A 4 -17.47 12.36 14.79
N ILE A 5 -16.48 13.18 14.44
CA ILE A 5 -15.44 13.62 15.40
C ILE A 5 -16.02 14.78 16.20
N LYS A 6 -16.77 14.46 17.25
CA LYS A 6 -17.44 15.45 18.10
C LYS A 6 -16.53 16.01 19.19
N ASN A 7 -15.53 15.23 19.60
CA ASN A 7 -14.50 15.58 20.57
C ASN A 7 -13.16 15.04 20.07
N PHE A 8 -12.10 15.84 20.16
CA PHE A 8 -10.74 15.43 19.83
C PHE A 8 -9.96 15.30 21.14
N ASP A 9 -9.54 14.08 21.48
CA ASP A 9 -8.66 13.82 22.61
C ASP A 9 -7.25 13.51 22.10
N GLN A 10 -6.29 14.31 22.58
CA GLN A 10 -4.89 14.16 22.21
C GLN A 10 -4.28 12.84 22.73
N ALA A 11 -4.87 12.24 23.76
CA ALA A 11 -4.46 10.93 24.26
C ALA A 11 -4.76 9.79 23.27
N GLU A 12 -5.80 9.91 22.44
CA GLU A 12 -6.18 8.86 21.48
C GLU A 12 -5.16 8.72 20.33
N ILE A 13 -4.50 9.82 19.95
CA ILE A 13 -3.51 9.84 18.87
C ILE A 13 -2.07 9.61 19.34
N ALA A 14 -1.84 9.42 20.64
CA ALA A 14 -0.50 9.27 21.20
C ALA A 14 0.25 8.06 20.59
N VAL A 15 -0.48 7.00 20.25
CA VAL A 15 0.08 5.82 19.57
C VAL A 15 0.54 6.16 18.14
N ASP A 16 -0.26 6.93 17.40
CA ASP A 16 0.06 7.34 16.03
C ASP A 16 1.21 8.34 15.99
N LEU A 17 1.28 9.28 16.95
CA LEU A 17 2.42 10.19 17.08
C LEU A 17 3.72 9.43 17.34
N LYS A 18 3.68 8.45 18.26
CA LYS A 18 4.83 7.57 18.51
C LYS A 18 5.19 6.70 17.30
N TRP A 19 4.21 6.36 16.47
CA TRP A 19 4.45 5.64 15.22
C TRP A 19 5.28 6.47 14.23
N LEU A 20 5.03 7.77 14.18
CA LEU A 20 5.70 8.75 13.32
C LEU A 20 7.10 9.15 13.80
N GLU A 21 7.48 8.85 15.04
CA GLU A 21 8.85 9.10 15.54
C GLU A 21 9.92 8.22 14.87
N ARG A 22 9.52 7.22 14.09
CA ARG A 22 10.44 6.29 13.42
C ARG A 22 10.98 6.90 12.13
N GLU A 23 12.23 6.58 11.81
CA GLU A 23 12.80 6.93 10.51
C GLU A 23 12.03 6.25 9.38
N ASP A 24 11.85 6.96 8.25
CA ASP A 24 11.19 6.46 7.03
C ASP A 24 9.66 6.27 7.16
N TYR A 25 9.05 6.87 8.20
CA TYR A 25 7.61 6.86 8.47
C TYR A 25 7.06 8.27 8.26
N HIS A 26 5.98 8.38 7.51
CA HIS A 26 5.41 9.67 7.12
C HIS A 26 3.90 9.69 7.32
N LEU A 27 3.39 10.88 7.63
CA LEU A 27 1.98 11.21 7.57
C LEU A 27 1.78 12.20 6.44
N MET A 28 0.83 11.93 5.56
CA MET A 28 0.47 12.84 4.48
C MET A 28 -1.03 13.14 4.54
N CYS A 29 -1.36 14.42 4.58
CA CYS A 29 -2.72 14.93 4.61
C CYS A 29 -3.22 15.31 3.22
N TRP A 30 -4.54 15.27 3.02
CA TRP A 30 -5.18 15.60 1.74
C TRP A 30 -4.81 16.99 1.20
N HIS A 31 -4.53 17.94 2.08
CA HIS A 31 -4.14 19.30 1.73
C HIS A 31 -2.67 19.46 1.34
N ASP A 32 -1.84 18.43 1.58
CA ASP A 32 -0.42 18.50 1.26
C ASP A 32 -0.22 18.58 -0.26
N GLY A 33 0.79 19.35 -0.68
CA GLY A 33 1.10 19.57 -2.09
C GLY A 33 1.50 18.29 -2.82
N ASP A 34 2.15 17.38 -2.10
CA ASP A 34 2.63 16.09 -2.61
C ASP A 34 1.59 14.98 -2.55
N TYR A 35 0.38 15.26 -2.06
CA TYR A 35 -0.72 14.30 -2.10
C TYR A 35 -1.17 14.07 -3.54
N SER A 36 -1.15 12.80 -3.96
CA SER A 36 -1.45 12.39 -5.33
C SER A 36 -2.75 12.98 -5.89
N ALA A 37 -2.65 13.74 -6.97
CA ALA A 37 -3.80 14.40 -7.61
C ALA A 37 -4.88 13.39 -8.03
N LEU A 38 -4.47 12.24 -8.61
CA LEU A 38 -5.39 11.17 -9.01
C LEU A 38 -6.15 10.58 -7.81
N LEU A 39 -5.52 10.52 -6.63
CA LEU A 39 -6.17 10.01 -5.43
C LEU A 39 -7.20 11.02 -4.87
N LYS A 40 -7.03 12.33 -5.13
CA LYS A 40 -8.02 13.36 -4.76
C LYS A 40 -9.30 13.28 -5.62
N GLU A 41 -9.24 12.68 -6.80
CA GLU A 41 -10.35 12.57 -7.74
C GLU A 41 -11.34 11.44 -7.42
N ILE A 42 -10.99 10.50 -6.53
CA ILE A 42 -11.89 9.40 -6.18
C ILE A 42 -13.08 9.91 -5.33
N PRO A 43 -14.24 9.21 -5.33
CA PRO A 43 -15.46 9.71 -4.65
C PRO A 43 -15.33 9.95 -3.14
N ASP A 44 -14.44 9.23 -2.45
CA ASP A 44 -14.18 9.35 -1.02
C ASP A 44 -12.66 9.29 -0.78
N PRO A 45 -11.93 10.40 -1.06
CA PRO A 45 -10.48 10.40 -0.99
C PRO A 45 -10.02 10.29 0.49
N PRO A 46 -9.04 9.44 0.81
CA PRO A 46 -8.61 9.26 2.17
C PRO A 46 -8.01 10.57 2.71
N PRO A 47 -8.51 11.14 3.82
CA PRO A 47 -8.06 12.44 4.30
C PRO A 47 -6.61 12.43 4.80
N VAL A 48 -6.12 11.27 5.22
CA VAL A 48 -4.77 11.06 5.74
C VAL A 48 -4.23 9.72 5.24
N LEU A 49 -2.97 9.70 4.85
CA LEU A 49 -2.20 8.51 4.49
C LEU A 49 -1.07 8.31 5.49
N PHE A 50 -0.97 7.09 6.02
CA PHE A 50 0.19 6.62 6.76
C PHE A 50 1.11 5.90 5.77
N ILE A 51 2.36 6.36 5.67
CA ILE A 51 3.31 5.90 4.67
C ILE A 51 4.55 5.40 5.38
N ARG A 52 5.11 4.29 4.88
CA ARG A 52 6.42 3.80 5.27
C ARG A 52 7.27 3.59 4.02
N GLY A 53 8.44 4.20 3.96
CA GLY A 53 9.30 4.21 2.79
C GLY A 53 9.14 5.49 1.95
N ASP A 54 9.64 5.41 0.73
CA ASP A 54 9.68 6.54 -0.21
C ASP A 54 8.28 7.00 -0.64
N TRP A 55 7.84 8.11 -0.05
CA TRP A 55 6.58 8.78 -0.31
C TRP A 55 6.53 9.47 -1.69
N SER A 56 7.67 9.77 -2.31
CA SER A 56 7.73 10.41 -3.63
C SER A 56 7.10 9.55 -4.73
N LEU A 57 7.03 8.23 -4.51
CA LEU A 57 6.40 7.27 -5.41
C LEU A 57 4.89 7.51 -5.59
N LEU A 58 4.21 8.23 -4.66
CA LEU A 58 2.79 8.54 -4.80
C LEU A 58 2.48 9.44 -6.00
N SER A 59 3.48 10.19 -6.48
CA SER A 59 3.40 11.08 -7.64
C SER A 59 4.02 10.46 -8.90
N SER A 60 4.54 9.24 -8.82
CA SER A 60 5.13 8.56 -9.98
C SER A 60 4.05 8.01 -10.92
N LEU A 61 4.46 7.66 -12.15
CA LEU A 61 3.60 6.95 -13.08
C LEU A 61 3.40 5.52 -12.59
N GLN A 62 2.15 5.19 -12.24
CA GLN A 62 1.79 3.96 -11.55
C GLN A 62 0.91 3.04 -12.39
N ILE A 63 1.02 1.73 -12.12
CA ILE A 63 0.09 0.72 -12.64
C ILE A 63 -0.40 -0.18 -11.51
N ALA A 64 -1.73 -0.30 -11.39
CA ALA A 64 -2.34 -1.19 -10.42
C ALA A 64 -2.32 -2.64 -10.93
N MET A 65 -1.76 -3.56 -10.13
CA MET A 65 -1.82 -4.99 -10.40
C MET A 65 -2.68 -5.68 -9.35
N VAL A 66 -3.84 -6.18 -9.79
CA VAL A 66 -4.81 -6.92 -8.96
C VAL A 66 -5.05 -8.32 -9.52
N GLY A 67 -5.45 -9.27 -8.67
CA GLY A 67 -5.67 -10.64 -9.10
C GLY A 67 -6.30 -11.52 -8.02
N SER A 68 -6.47 -12.81 -8.35
CA SER A 68 -7.04 -13.80 -7.43
C SER A 68 -6.23 -13.93 -6.13
N ARG A 69 -6.93 -14.12 -5.01
CA ARG A 69 -6.32 -14.47 -3.71
C ARG A 69 -5.77 -15.90 -3.68
N ASN A 70 -6.19 -16.77 -4.60
CA ASN A 70 -5.68 -18.12 -4.78
C ASN A 70 -5.26 -18.34 -6.24
N PRO A 71 -4.12 -17.76 -6.68
CA PRO A 71 -3.68 -17.85 -8.06
C PRO A 71 -3.06 -19.23 -8.37
N SER A 72 -3.23 -19.68 -9.62
CA SER A 72 -2.51 -20.86 -10.11
C SER A 72 -0.99 -20.58 -10.24
N PRO A 73 -0.13 -21.62 -10.28
CA PRO A 73 1.30 -21.43 -10.54
C PRO A 73 1.60 -20.67 -11.83
N MET A 74 0.82 -20.91 -12.89
CA MET A 74 0.93 -20.20 -14.17
C MET A 74 0.54 -18.73 -14.01
N ALA A 75 -0.56 -18.42 -13.33
CA ALA A 75 -0.94 -17.03 -13.05
C ALA A 75 0.17 -16.29 -12.29
N LEU A 76 0.78 -16.92 -11.28
CA LEU A 76 1.90 -16.35 -10.54
C LEU A 76 3.13 -16.07 -11.42
N GLN A 77 3.40 -16.91 -12.43
CA GLN A 77 4.50 -16.69 -13.37
C GLN A 77 4.21 -15.51 -14.29
N THR A 78 3.00 -15.45 -14.85
CA THR A 78 2.53 -14.34 -15.69
C THR A 78 2.56 -13.02 -14.94
N THR A 79 2.09 -12.98 -13.69
CA THR A 79 2.11 -11.75 -12.90
C THR A 79 3.54 -11.27 -12.61
N ARG A 80 4.50 -12.17 -12.41
CA ARG A 80 5.92 -11.79 -12.28
C ARG A 80 6.49 -11.22 -13.56
N ALA A 81 6.17 -11.84 -14.71
CA ALA A 81 6.63 -11.37 -16.00
C ALA A 81 6.14 -9.93 -16.27
N PHE A 82 4.84 -9.67 -16.02
CA PHE A 82 4.28 -8.33 -16.14
C PHE A 82 4.90 -7.32 -15.17
N ALA A 83 5.01 -7.67 -13.88
CA ALA A 83 5.60 -6.78 -12.89
C ALA A 83 7.04 -6.40 -13.26
N LYS A 84 7.84 -7.36 -13.76
CA LYS A 84 9.20 -7.11 -14.24
C LYS A 84 9.20 -6.19 -15.46
N SER A 85 8.34 -6.43 -16.44
CA SER A 85 8.24 -5.58 -17.64
C SER A 85 7.88 -4.15 -17.27
N PHE A 86 6.85 -3.95 -16.43
CA PHE A 86 6.43 -2.61 -16.00
C PHE A 86 7.53 -1.87 -15.24
N ALA A 87 8.21 -2.55 -14.31
CA ALA A 87 9.35 -1.98 -13.61
C ALA A 87 10.48 -1.57 -14.57
N THR A 88 10.74 -2.35 -15.61
CA THR A 88 11.76 -2.04 -16.64
C THR A 88 11.39 -0.80 -17.45
N PHE A 89 10.09 -0.52 -17.61
CA PHE A 89 9.59 0.71 -18.23
C PHE A 89 9.51 1.90 -17.26
N GLY A 90 10.01 1.78 -16.03
CA GLY A 90 9.97 2.83 -15.02
C GLY A 90 8.61 3.05 -14.37
N LEU A 91 7.66 2.12 -14.55
CA LEU A 91 6.36 2.19 -13.89
C LEU A 91 6.46 1.69 -12.45
N THR A 92 5.83 2.42 -11.54
CA THR A 92 5.65 1.97 -10.16
C THR A 92 4.47 1.01 -10.09
N VAL A 93 4.72 -0.21 -9.60
CA VAL A 93 3.67 -1.22 -9.47
C VAL A 93 2.95 -1.06 -8.13
N THR A 94 1.65 -0.76 -8.16
CA THR A 94 0.81 -0.57 -6.97
C THR A 94 -0.11 -1.78 -6.76
N SER A 95 -0.13 -2.36 -5.54
CA SER A 95 -0.96 -3.54 -5.25
C SER A 95 -1.46 -3.63 -3.80
N GLY A 96 -2.62 -4.26 -3.60
CA GLY A 96 -3.30 -4.37 -2.29
C GLY A 96 -2.94 -5.59 -1.43
N LEU A 97 -1.72 -6.14 -1.57
CA LEU A 97 -1.22 -7.36 -0.91
C LEU A 97 -1.92 -8.66 -1.37
N PRO A 98 -1.15 -9.56 -2.00
CA PRO A 98 -0.45 -10.54 -1.18
C PRO A 98 1.07 -10.50 -1.40
N TRP A 99 1.80 -10.50 -0.28
CA TRP A 99 3.26 -10.60 -0.10
C TRP A 99 4.03 -11.40 -1.15
N VAL A 100 3.43 -12.45 -1.74
CA VAL A 100 4.04 -13.30 -2.77
C VAL A 100 4.31 -12.56 -4.08
N LEU A 101 3.48 -11.57 -4.42
CA LEU A 101 3.64 -10.73 -5.60
C LEU A 101 4.72 -9.67 -5.35
N ILE A 102 4.63 -8.99 -4.21
CA ILE A 102 5.54 -7.92 -3.81
C ILE A 102 6.96 -8.46 -3.58
N LYS A 103 7.17 -9.51 -2.77
CA LYS A 103 8.51 -10.07 -2.53
C LYS A 103 9.21 -10.57 -3.80
N ARG A 104 8.45 -11.07 -4.77
CA ARG A 104 9.00 -11.59 -6.04
C ARG A 104 9.17 -10.49 -7.07
N SER A 105 8.36 -9.43 -7.03
CA SER A 105 8.64 -8.19 -7.75
C SER A 105 9.92 -7.55 -7.22
N ILE A 106 10.07 -7.36 -5.90
CA ILE A 106 11.27 -6.80 -5.26
C ILE A 106 12.55 -7.58 -5.59
N LYS A 107 12.51 -8.91 -5.63
CA LYS A 107 13.67 -9.70 -6.09
C LYS A 107 13.91 -9.63 -7.61
N ALA A 108 12.92 -9.25 -8.40
CA ALA A 108 13.08 -8.95 -9.83
C ALA A 108 13.44 -7.47 -10.09
N LEU A 109 13.28 -6.60 -9.08
CA LEU A 109 13.67 -5.18 -9.04
C LEU A 109 15.17 -4.98 -8.83
N GLU A 110 16.01 -6.01 -9.00
CA GLU A 110 17.45 -5.82 -9.28
C GLU A 110 17.69 -4.87 -10.47
N ALA A 111 16.64 -4.56 -11.26
CA ALA A 111 16.58 -3.54 -12.29
C ALA A 111 15.97 -2.17 -11.86
N ASN A 112 16.17 -1.73 -10.62
CA ASN A 112 15.93 -0.33 -10.18
C ASN A 112 14.46 0.18 -10.24
N GLY A 113 13.47 -0.70 -10.32
CA GLY A 113 12.06 -0.28 -10.32
C GLY A 113 11.46 -0.13 -8.92
N ALA A 114 10.28 0.49 -8.84
CA ALA A 114 9.61 0.85 -7.59
C ALA A 114 8.25 0.15 -7.41
N THR A 115 7.80 0.01 -6.16
CA THR A 115 6.50 -0.60 -5.85
C THR A 115 5.83 0.06 -4.66
N ILE A 116 4.51 0.16 -4.71
CA ILE A 116 3.66 0.61 -3.61
C ILE A 116 2.76 -0.55 -3.17
N ALA A 117 2.76 -0.81 -1.86
CA ALA A 117 1.87 -1.77 -1.24
C ALA A 117 0.79 -1.06 -0.42
N VAL A 118 -0.47 -1.19 -0.81
CA VAL A 118 -1.60 -0.63 -0.06
C VAL A 118 -2.06 -1.65 0.97
N ALA A 119 -1.92 -1.32 2.25
CA ALA A 119 -2.32 -2.18 3.35
C ALA A 119 -3.78 -1.93 3.74
N ALA A 120 -4.57 -3.01 3.90
CA ALA A 120 -5.94 -2.95 4.40
C ALA A 120 -6.03 -2.88 5.94
N THR A 121 -4.90 -2.97 6.62
CA THR A 121 -4.75 -2.91 8.08
C THR A 121 -3.69 -1.87 8.42
N GLY A 122 -3.70 -1.36 9.66
CA GLY A 122 -2.66 -0.44 10.13
C GLY A 122 -1.27 -1.02 9.90
N LEU A 123 -0.30 -0.17 9.56
CA LEU A 123 1.04 -0.58 9.16
C LEU A 123 1.84 -1.29 10.28
N ASP A 124 1.41 -1.17 11.54
CA ASP A 124 1.93 -1.97 12.67
C ASP A 124 1.47 -3.44 12.64
N ARG A 125 0.31 -3.67 12.03
CA ARG A 125 -0.29 -4.98 11.83
C ARG A 125 -0.32 -5.25 10.34
N VAL A 126 0.85 -5.26 9.69
CA VAL A 126 0.93 -5.73 8.30
C VAL A 126 0.24 -7.08 8.25
N CYS A 127 -0.89 -7.16 7.53
CA CYS A 127 -1.63 -8.39 7.32
C CYS A 127 -0.82 -9.29 6.38
N LEU A 128 0.26 -9.85 6.92
CA LEU A 128 0.97 -10.98 6.37
C LEU A 128 -0.01 -12.12 6.48
N MET A 129 -0.67 -12.54 5.39
CA MET A 129 -1.55 -13.71 5.44
C MET A 129 -0.78 -14.88 6.07
N PRO A 130 -1.13 -15.32 7.30
CA PRO A 130 -0.76 -16.64 7.75
C PRO A 130 -1.65 -17.60 6.95
N SER A 131 -1.10 -18.75 6.58
CA SER A 131 -1.83 -19.88 5.98
C SER A 131 -3.30 -19.96 6.42
N ILE A 132 -4.22 -19.98 5.44
CA ILE A 132 -5.64 -20.37 5.54
C ILE A 132 -6.04 -20.92 6.93
N ARG A 133 -6.72 -20.10 7.74
CA ARG A 133 -7.70 -20.62 8.70
C ARG A 133 -9.05 -20.55 8.01
N ARG A 134 -9.56 -21.73 7.60
CA ARG A 134 -10.93 -21.91 7.12
C ARG A 134 -11.89 -21.27 8.13
N TRP A 135 -12.69 -20.33 7.68
CA TRP A 135 -13.88 -19.89 8.40
C TRP A 135 -14.83 -21.08 8.49
N ARG A 136 -14.88 -21.76 9.65
CA ARG A 136 -15.92 -22.72 9.97
C ARG A 136 -17.13 -21.92 10.41
N LYS A 137 -18.19 -21.92 9.60
CA LYS A 137 -19.50 -21.40 10.02
C LYS A 137 -19.93 -22.15 11.29
N ARG A 138 -20.34 -21.40 12.31
CA ARG A 138 -21.26 -21.90 13.32
C ARG A 138 -22.67 -21.76 12.78
#